data_AF-A0A3M9YD53-F1
#
_entry.id   AF-A0A3M9YD53-F1
#
_cell.length_a   1.000
_cell.length_b   1.000
_cell.length_c   1.000
_cell.angle_alpha   90.00
_cell.angle_beta   90.00
_cell.angle_gamma   90.00
#
_symmetry.space_group_name_H-M   'P 1'
#
loop_
_entity.id
_entity.type
_entity.pdbx_description
1 polymer ?
#
loop_
_entity_poly.entity_id
_entity_poly.type
_entity_poly.pdbx_seq_one_letter_code
_entity_poly.pdbx_strand_id
1 'polypeptide(L)'
;MKPTVAPLRKKVVHSVDTSFSSVEWPSISEQDQDAILELIISLLAPLGHHRRTAQASKGKRDTKRKRDSGTSVISDSLPKPPAPEIASFVDIGLSAITRNLQEHVSQNVDSVGTTKLPYALIFVARSGQASAFNSHYPQLVAVASQSSSSNHSIRLVGYSKPCAPALSASLGIPRVSSVGIRHGAPLSKPLIDFVQSCVPPITIPWLSEAETGQYRHTRLISEEKLVPSKQATSSAP
;
A
#
# COMPACT_ATOMS: atom_id res chain seq x y z
N MET A 1 -26.42 2.38 39.71
CA MET A 1 -25.07 2.77 40.18
C MET A 1 -24.44 3.65 39.12
N LYS A 2 -24.16 4.93 39.41
CA LYS A 2 -23.50 5.85 38.45
C LYS A 2 -21.98 5.75 38.63
N PRO A 3 -21.17 5.64 37.56
CA PRO A 3 -19.72 5.62 37.69
C PRO A 3 -19.20 7.00 38.12
N THR A 4 -18.58 7.05 39.28
CA THR A 4 -17.88 8.24 39.79
C THR A 4 -16.63 8.47 38.95
N VAL A 5 -16.65 9.46 38.06
CA VAL A 5 -15.48 9.84 37.26
C VAL A 5 -14.48 10.55 38.18
N ALA A 6 -13.28 9.98 38.31
CA ALA A 6 -12.22 10.58 39.12
C ALA A 6 -11.83 11.96 38.57
N PRO A 7 -11.54 12.96 39.44
CA PRO A 7 -11.17 14.29 38.98
C PRO A 7 -9.83 14.26 38.23
N LEU A 8 -9.81 14.84 37.02
CA LEU A 8 -8.62 15.01 36.19
C LEU A 8 -7.83 16.24 36.64
N ARG A 9 -6.49 16.16 36.68
CA ARG A 9 -5.59 17.30 36.94
C ARG A 9 -4.67 17.52 35.74
N LYS A 10 -4.38 18.78 35.41
CA LYS A 10 -3.38 19.15 34.42
C LYS A 10 -1.98 18.85 34.96
N LYS A 11 -1.17 18.12 34.20
CA LYS A 11 0.22 17.83 34.53
C LYS A 11 1.06 18.07 33.28
N VAL A 12 2.18 18.78 33.44
CA VAL A 12 3.19 18.89 32.37
C VAL A 12 3.88 17.53 32.24
N VAL A 13 3.86 16.99 31.04
CA VAL A 13 4.53 15.74 30.67
C VAL A 13 5.61 16.08 29.64
N HIS A 14 6.84 15.70 29.95
CA HIS A 14 7.95 15.78 29.00
C HIS A 14 7.99 14.50 28.19
N SER A 15 8.09 14.63 26.87
CA SER A 15 8.26 13.53 25.92
C SER A 15 9.47 13.81 25.04
N VAL A 16 10.15 12.74 24.62
CA VAL A 16 11.28 12.82 23.70
C VAL A 16 10.75 12.71 22.28
N ASP A 17 11.14 13.65 21.43
CA ASP A 17 10.80 13.68 20.02
C ASP A 17 12.00 13.29 19.15
N THR A 18 11.73 12.86 17.92
CA THR A 18 12.77 12.54 16.95
C THR A 18 13.34 13.83 16.36
N SER A 19 14.65 14.03 16.48
CA SER A 19 15.36 15.22 15.95
C SER A 19 15.51 15.25 14.42
N PHE A 20 15.11 14.16 13.76
CA PHE A 20 15.19 13.97 12.32
C PHE A 20 13.89 14.36 11.63
N SER A 21 14.02 14.82 10.40
CA SER A 21 12.86 15.19 9.59
C SER A 21 12.00 13.97 9.26
N SER A 22 10.68 14.08 9.46
CA SER A 22 9.74 13.01 9.12
C SER A 22 9.62 12.86 7.60
N VAL A 23 9.35 11.63 7.15
CA VAL A 23 9.05 11.37 5.74
C VAL A 23 7.55 11.54 5.52
N GLU A 24 7.20 12.46 4.63
CA GLU A 24 5.82 12.76 4.29
C GLU A 24 5.37 12.00 3.04
N TRP A 25 4.06 11.80 2.95
CA TRP A 25 3.45 11.31 1.71
C TRP A 25 3.43 12.44 0.68
N PRO A 26 3.60 12.14 -0.62
CA PRO A 26 3.40 13.12 -1.68
C PRO A 26 2.04 13.81 -1.54
N SER A 27 2.03 15.14 -1.59
CA SER A 27 0.81 15.93 -1.64
C SER A 27 0.23 15.88 -3.06
N ILE A 28 -1.03 15.46 -3.17
CA ILE A 28 -1.74 15.29 -4.44
C ILE A 28 -3.11 15.93 -4.28
N SER A 29 -3.53 16.75 -5.26
CA SER A 29 -4.86 17.37 -5.24
C SER A 29 -5.97 16.31 -5.27
N GLU A 30 -7.14 16.60 -4.70
CA GLU A 30 -8.25 15.64 -4.72
C GLU A 30 -8.72 15.32 -6.14
N GLN A 31 -8.74 16.33 -7.02
CA GLN A 31 -9.11 16.16 -8.41
C GLN A 31 -8.15 15.23 -9.15
N ASP A 32 -6.84 15.37 -8.92
CA ASP A 32 -5.84 14.47 -9.50
C ASP A 32 -5.98 13.06 -8.93
N GLN A 33 -6.23 12.92 -7.63
CA GLN A 33 -6.47 11.59 -7.04
C GLN A 33 -7.66 10.90 -7.71
N ASP A 34 -8.78 11.59 -7.90
CA ASP A 34 -9.98 11.02 -8.52
C ASP A 34 -9.72 10.66 -10.00
N ALA A 35 -9.05 11.53 -10.76
CA ALA A 35 -8.65 11.24 -12.15
C ALA A 35 -7.70 10.04 -12.26
N ILE A 36 -6.68 9.96 -11.39
CA ILE A 36 -5.76 8.82 -11.32
C ILE A 36 -6.53 7.53 -10.99
N LEU A 37 -7.52 7.60 -10.08
CA LEU A 37 -8.34 6.46 -9.70
C LEU A 37 -9.20 5.95 -10.88
N GLU A 38 -9.78 6.83 -11.68
CA GLU A 38 -10.54 6.44 -12.87
C GLU A 38 -9.64 5.77 -13.91
N LEU A 39 -8.46 6.33 -14.16
CA LEU A 39 -7.49 5.78 -15.11
C LEU A 39 -7.00 4.39 -14.69
N ILE A 40 -6.70 4.18 -13.40
CA ILE A 40 -6.29 2.86 -12.93
C ILE A 40 -7.46 1.86 -12.97
N ILE A 41 -8.68 2.28 -12.64
CA ILE A 41 -9.86 1.40 -12.75
C ILE A 41 -10.06 0.93 -14.19
N SER A 42 -9.92 1.82 -15.17
CA SER A 42 -9.98 1.50 -16.60
C SER A 42 -8.88 0.51 -17.01
N LEU A 43 -7.64 0.75 -16.55
CA LEU A 43 -6.49 -0.11 -16.83
C LEU A 43 -6.64 -1.52 -16.24
N LEU A 44 -7.25 -1.64 -15.06
CA LEU A 44 -7.44 -2.90 -14.35
C LEU A 44 -8.71 -3.65 -14.78
N ALA A 45 -9.65 -2.99 -15.45
CA ALA A 45 -10.92 -3.59 -15.86
C ALA A 45 -10.74 -4.89 -16.69
N PRO A 46 -9.82 -4.99 -17.67
CA PRO A 46 -9.59 -6.24 -18.40
C PRO A 46 -9.20 -7.42 -17.50
N LEU A 47 -8.42 -7.16 -16.43
CA LEU A 47 -8.02 -8.18 -15.47
C LEU A 47 -9.21 -8.72 -14.67
N GLY A 48 -10.12 -7.84 -14.25
CA GLY A 48 -11.33 -8.27 -13.54
C GLY A 48 -12.35 -8.96 -14.44
N HIS A 49 -12.47 -8.55 -15.71
CA HIS A 49 -13.29 -9.28 -16.68
C HIS A 49 -12.75 -10.69 -16.90
N HIS A 50 -11.43 -10.83 -17.12
CA HIS A 50 -10.78 -12.13 -17.26
C HIS A 50 -10.99 -13.02 -16.04
N ARG A 51 -10.82 -12.49 -14.82
CA ARG A 51 -11.04 -13.26 -13.59
C ARG A 51 -12.48 -13.72 -13.43
N ARG A 52 -13.46 -12.86 -13.74
CA ARG A 52 -14.89 -13.19 -13.67
C ARG A 52 -15.30 -14.24 -14.68
N THR A 53 -14.80 -14.17 -15.91
CA THR A 53 -15.11 -15.17 -16.96
C THR A 53 -14.31 -16.47 -16.78
N ALA A 54 -13.08 -16.39 -16.25
CA ALA A 54 -12.24 -17.55 -15.97
C ALA A 54 -12.67 -18.34 -14.72
N GLN A 55 -13.23 -17.69 -13.71
CA GLN A 55 -13.74 -18.34 -12.50
C GLN A 55 -15.22 -18.73 -12.65
N ALA A 56 -15.48 -19.76 -13.47
CA ALA A 56 -16.68 -20.56 -13.27
C ALA A 56 -16.48 -21.37 -11.96
N SER A 57 -17.03 -20.87 -10.86
CA SER A 57 -17.00 -21.53 -9.56
C SER A 57 -17.67 -22.91 -9.65
N LYS A 58 -16.88 -23.98 -9.79
CA LYS A 58 -17.32 -25.33 -9.40
C LYS A 58 -17.32 -25.37 -7.87
N GLY A 59 -18.45 -24.99 -7.28
CA GLY A 59 -18.61 -25.05 -5.82
C GLY A 59 -18.44 -26.48 -5.32
N LYS A 60 -18.02 -26.65 -4.06
CA LYS A 60 -17.86 -27.98 -3.40
C LYS A 60 -19.11 -28.89 -3.50
N ARG A 61 -20.30 -28.32 -3.72
CA ARG A 61 -21.55 -29.08 -3.96
C ARG A 61 -21.59 -29.78 -5.33
N ASP A 62 -20.96 -29.21 -6.34
CA ASP A 62 -20.97 -29.73 -7.71
C ASP A 62 -20.07 -30.96 -7.86
N THR A 63 -18.99 -31.01 -7.09
CA THR A 63 -18.14 -32.22 -6.94
C THR A 63 -18.83 -33.37 -6.23
N LYS A 64 -19.83 -33.11 -5.36
CA LYS A 64 -20.59 -34.17 -4.67
C LYS A 64 -21.67 -34.77 -5.59
N ARG A 65 -22.34 -33.96 -6.42
CA ARG A 65 -23.34 -34.46 -7.39
C ARG A 65 -22.73 -35.31 -8.52
N LYS A 66 -21.47 -35.05 -8.90
CA LYS A 66 -20.75 -35.87 -9.89
C LYS A 66 -20.27 -37.23 -9.37
N ARG A 67 -20.33 -37.51 -8.06
CA ARG A 67 -19.98 -38.83 -7.51
C ARG A 67 -21.16 -39.82 -7.50
N ASP A 68 -22.41 -39.34 -7.49
CA ASP A 68 -23.62 -40.18 -7.46
C ASP A 68 -24.26 -40.38 -8.86
N SER A 69 -23.76 -39.70 -9.89
CA SER A 69 -24.25 -39.86 -11.25
C SER A 69 -23.09 -40.32 -12.13
N GLY A 70 -23.05 -41.62 -12.44
CA GLY A 70 -22.09 -42.24 -13.37
C GLY A 70 -22.32 -41.83 -14.83
N THR A 71 -22.46 -40.53 -15.09
CA THR A 71 -22.61 -39.97 -16.44
C THR A 71 -21.47 -38.97 -16.65
N SER A 72 -20.46 -39.39 -17.41
CA SER A 72 -19.42 -38.52 -17.95
C SER A 72 -20.04 -37.57 -18.97
N VAL A 73 -20.71 -36.53 -18.49
CA VAL A 73 -21.11 -35.41 -19.35
C VAL A 73 -19.84 -34.66 -19.71
N ILE A 74 -19.47 -34.78 -20.99
CA ILE A 74 -18.52 -33.93 -21.71
C ILE A 74 -18.90 -32.49 -21.38
N SER A 75 -18.17 -31.87 -20.47
CA SER A 75 -18.32 -30.44 -20.24
C SER A 75 -17.71 -29.74 -21.44
N ASP A 76 -18.54 -29.12 -22.28
CA ASP A 76 -18.15 -28.07 -23.20
C ASP A 76 -17.36 -27.01 -22.43
N SER A 77 -16.04 -27.18 -22.37
CA SER A 77 -15.14 -26.15 -21.89
C SER A 77 -14.77 -25.31 -23.11
N LEU A 78 -15.53 -24.23 -23.31
CA LEU A 78 -15.08 -23.13 -24.16
C LEU A 78 -13.60 -22.82 -23.80
N PRO A 79 -12.72 -22.58 -24.80
CA PRO A 79 -11.33 -22.29 -24.55
C PRO A 79 -11.22 -21.07 -23.64
N LYS A 80 -10.62 -21.26 -22.48
CA LYS A 80 -10.40 -20.20 -21.49
C LYS A 80 -9.68 -19.04 -22.19
N PRO A 81 -10.19 -17.80 -22.11
CA PRO A 81 -9.54 -16.68 -22.78
C PRO A 81 -8.10 -16.53 -22.27
N PRO A 82 -7.13 -16.22 -23.14
CA PRO A 82 -5.75 -16.00 -22.75
C PRO A 82 -5.67 -14.92 -21.68
N ALA A 83 -4.71 -15.06 -20.76
CA ALA A 83 -4.51 -14.06 -19.71
C ALA A 83 -4.15 -12.71 -20.38
N PRO A 84 -4.74 -11.59 -19.91
CA PRO A 84 -4.38 -10.28 -20.41
C PRO A 84 -2.88 -10.03 -20.20
N GLU A 85 -2.21 -9.46 -21.20
CA GLU A 85 -0.76 -9.21 -21.18
C GLU A 85 -0.33 -8.37 -19.96
N ILE A 86 -1.18 -7.42 -19.56
CA ILE A 86 -0.98 -6.56 -18.39
C ILE A 86 -0.89 -7.31 -17.05
N ALA A 87 -1.38 -8.56 -16.97
CA ALA A 87 -1.35 -9.35 -15.75
C ALA A 87 0.08 -9.62 -15.25
N SER A 88 1.06 -9.67 -16.16
CA SER A 88 2.47 -9.92 -15.81
C SER A 88 3.19 -8.68 -15.25
N PHE A 89 2.63 -7.48 -15.46
CA PHE A 89 3.23 -6.20 -15.05
C PHE A 89 2.55 -5.57 -13.83
N VAL A 90 1.47 -6.17 -13.33
CA VAL A 90 0.68 -5.65 -12.22
C VAL A 90 0.73 -6.59 -11.03
N ASP A 91 1.20 -6.08 -9.89
CA ASP A 91 1.18 -6.79 -8.61
C ASP A 91 0.08 -6.21 -7.72
N ILE A 92 -0.62 -7.08 -6.99
CA ILE A 92 -1.77 -6.70 -6.17
C ILE A 92 -1.51 -7.09 -4.72
N GLY A 93 -1.70 -6.14 -3.82
CA GLY A 93 -1.53 -6.35 -2.38
C GLY A 93 -0.14 -5.96 -1.87
N LEU A 94 -0.11 -5.49 -0.63
CA LEU A 94 1.08 -4.90 -0.04
C LEU A 94 2.22 -5.91 0.08
N SER A 95 1.93 -7.12 0.55
CA SER A 95 2.96 -8.14 0.75
C SER A 95 3.68 -8.53 -0.55
N ALA A 96 2.94 -8.54 -1.68
CA ALA A 96 3.54 -8.79 -2.99
C ALA A 96 4.45 -7.62 -3.38
N ILE A 97 3.96 -6.39 -3.26
CA ILE A 97 4.71 -5.18 -3.62
C ILE A 97 5.97 -5.03 -2.75
N THR A 98 5.85 -5.16 -1.42
CA THR A 98 6.99 -5.02 -0.50
C THR A 98 8.05 -6.09 -0.72
N ARG A 99 7.65 -7.35 -0.97
CA ARG A 99 8.59 -8.43 -1.28
C ARG A 99 9.36 -8.15 -2.57
N ASN A 100 8.67 -7.72 -3.63
CA ASN A 100 9.33 -7.37 -4.88
C ASN A 100 10.26 -6.16 -4.72
N LEU A 101 9.86 -5.13 -3.94
CA LEU A 101 10.74 -4.00 -3.64
C LEU A 101 12.01 -4.44 -2.88
N GLN A 102 11.89 -5.37 -1.93
CA GLN A 102 13.03 -5.94 -1.21
C GLN A 102 13.94 -6.77 -2.11
N GLU A 103 13.36 -7.59 -2.99
CA GLU A 103 14.11 -8.39 -3.97
C GLU A 103 14.91 -7.48 -4.90
N HIS A 104 14.32 -6.37 -5.38
CA HIS A 104 15.01 -5.41 -6.24
C HIS A 104 16.20 -4.70 -5.55
N VAL A 105 16.08 -4.38 -4.25
CA VAL A 105 17.19 -3.80 -3.48
C VAL A 105 18.30 -4.83 -3.26
N SER A 106 17.93 -6.07 -2.93
CA SER A 106 18.89 -7.14 -2.62
C SER A 106 19.62 -7.69 -3.86
N GLN A 107 19.02 -7.63 -5.04
CA GLN A 107 19.65 -8.13 -6.27
C GLN A 107 20.74 -7.19 -6.83
N ASN A 108 20.82 -5.95 -6.35
CA ASN A 108 21.90 -5.04 -6.75
C ASN A 108 23.28 -5.50 -6.23
N VAL A 109 23.31 -6.44 -5.27
CA VAL A 109 24.57 -6.98 -4.72
C VAL A 109 24.96 -8.34 -5.31
N ASP A 110 24.04 -9.17 -5.83
CA ASP A 110 24.39 -10.49 -6.37
C ASP A 110 23.37 -11.02 -7.42
N SER A 111 23.85 -11.23 -8.65
CA SER A 111 23.42 -12.27 -9.61
C SER A 111 22.34 -12.04 -10.69
N VAL A 112 22.68 -12.63 -11.85
CA VAL A 112 21.97 -12.77 -13.13
C VAL A 112 20.78 -13.73 -13.00
N GLY A 113 19.55 -13.21 -12.96
CA GLY A 113 18.35 -14.04 -13.03
C GLY A 113 17.10 -13.19 -13.25
N THR A 114 16.35 -13.47 -14.34
CA THR A 114 15.05 -12.89 -14.77
C THR A 114 14.52 -11.76 -13.89
N THR A 115 15.15 -10.58 -13.99
CA THR A 115 14.78 -9.41 -13.20
C THR A 115 13.51 -8.83 -13.78
N LYS A 116 12.40 -8.88 -13.02
CA LYS A 116 11.18 -8.17 -13.38
C LYS A 116 11.49 -6.67 -13.43
N LEU A 117 10.83 -5.95 -14.34
CA LEU A 117 11.03 -4.51 -14.47
C LEU A 117 10.69 -3.77 -13.15
N PRO A 118 11.39 -2.67 -12.84
CA PRO A 118 11.12 -1.87 -11.65
C PRO A 118 9.70 -1.30 -11.68
N TYR A 119 9.15 -1.01 -10.51
CA TYR A 119 7.85 -0.35 -10.40
C TYR A 119 7.94 1.07 -10.93
N ALA A 120 6.96 1.47 -11.73
CA ALA A 120 6.77 2.87 -12.12
C ALA A 120 5.89 3.57 -11.08
N LEU A 121 4.77 2.91 -10.72
CA LEU A 121 3.72 3.47 -9.88
C LEU A 121 3.32 2.48 -8.79
N ILE A 122 3.03 2.99 -7.61
CA ILE A 122 2.47 2.24 -6.50
C ILE A 122 1.27 3.01 -5.94
N PHE A 123 0.13 2.34 -5.86
CA PHE A 123 -1.12 2.88 -5.34
C PHE A 123 -1.43 2.23 -4.01
N VAL A 124 -1.83 3.05 -3.04
CA VAL A 124 -2.20 2.59 -1.69
C VAL A 124 -3.45 3.32 -1.20
N ALA A 125 -4.47 2.55 -0.81
CA ALA A 125 -5.61 3.04 -0.07
C ALA A 125 -5.19 3.29 1.40
N ARG A 126 -4.98 4.55 1.78
CA ARG A 126 -4.49 4.91 3.12
C ARG A 126 -5.58 4.80 4.20
N SER A 127 -6.84 4.95 3.80
CA SER A 127 -7.98 4.83 4.70
C SER A 127 -8.00 3.44 5.37
N GLY A 128 -7.79 3.39 6.67
CA GLY A 128 -7.84 2.14 7.46
C GLY A 128 -6.51 1.42 7.67
N GLN A 129 -5.36 1.99 7.26
CA GLN A 129 -4.04 1.46 7.61
C GLN A 129 -3.50 2.06 8.91
N ALA A 130 -2.62 1.32 9.60
CA ALA A 130 -1.98 1.79 10.83
C ALA A 130 -1.07 3.01 10.57
N SER A 131 -0.93 3.89 11.56
CA SER A 131 -0.05 5.07 11.47
C SER A 131 1.42 4.68 11.22
N ALA A 132 1.88 3.58 11.83
CA ALA A 132 3.21 3.04 11.60
C ALA A 132 3.43 2.68 10.13
N PHE A 133 2.46 2.02 9.49
CA PHE A 133 2.52 1.72 8.06
C PHE A 133 2.66 3.00 7.23
N ASN A 134 1.82 4.00 7.52
CA ASN A 134 1.87 5.28 6.81
C ASN A 134 3.21 6.02 7.00
N SER A 135 3.90 5.83 8.12
CA SER A 135 5.18 6.52 8.38
C SER A 135 6.37 5.83 7.70
N HIS A 136 6.35 4.51 7.60
CA HIS A 136 7.48 3.72 7.09
C HIS A 136 7.38 3.38 5.60
N TYR A 137 6.18 3.24 5.06
CA TYR A 137 6.00 2.79 3.68
C TYR A 137 6.61 3.73 2.63
N PRO A 138 6.43 5.08 2.72
CA PRO A 138 7.10 5.99 1.81
C PRO A 138 8.64 5.84 1.82
N GLN A 139 9.22 5.56 2.98
CA GLN A 139 10.67 5.37 3.13
C GLN A 139 11.13 4.11 2.37
N LEU A 140 10.40 3.01 2.53
CA LEU A 140 10.69 1.76 1.82
C LEU A 140 10.63 1.96 0.30
N VAL A 141 9.63 2.68 -0.19
CA VAL A 141 9.50 2.98 -1.63
C VAL A 141 10.63 3.88 -2.12
N ALA A 142 11.01 4.90 -1.35
CA ALA A 142 12.09 5.80 -1.72
C ALA A 142 13.46 5.10 -1.78
N VAL A 143 13.80 4.25 -0.80
CA VAL A 143 15.05 3.45 -0.84
C VAL A 143 15.06 2.50 -2.04
N ALA A 144 13.94 1.81 -2.30
CA ALA A 144 13.84 0.93 -3.46
C ALA A 144 13.93 1.70 -4.79
N SER A 145 13.40 2.92 -4.83
CA SER A 145 13.50 3.80 -5.98
C SER A 145 14.94 4.25 -6.25
N GLN A 146 15.73 4.53 -5.21
CA GLN A 146 17.14 4.91 -5.35
C GLN A 146 18.02 3.73 -5.79
N SER A 147 17.66 2.51 -5.36
CA SER A 147 18.39 1.29 -5.71
C SER A 147 18.14 0.81 -7.15
N SER A 148 17.12 1.35 -7.81
CA SER A 148 16.77 0.99 -9.19
C SER A 148 17.64 1.80 -10.16
N SER A 149 18.43 1.14 -11.01
CA SER A 149 19.27 1.80 -12.04
C SER A 149 18.48 2.51 -13.16
N SER A 150 17.15 2.50 -13.10
CA SER A 150 16.31 3.24 -14.03
C SER A 150 16.30 4.73 -13.66
N ASN A 151 16.51 5.62 -14.62
CA ASN A 151 16.35 7.08 -14.48
C ASN A 151 14.94 7.54 -14.02
N HIS A 152 14.02 6.61 -13.77
CA HIS A 152 12.66 6.88 -13.35
C HIS A 152 12.50 6.50 -11.88
N SER A 153 12.10 7.46 -11.07
CA SER A 153 11.77 7.25 -9.66
C SER A 153 10.35 6.72 -9.49
N ILE A 154 10.17 5.80 -8.53
CA ILE A 154 8.87 5.21 -8.22
C ILE A 154 7.92 6.31 -7.71
N ARG A 155 6.72 6.41 -8.29
CA ARG A 155 5.67 7.33 -7.82
C ARG A 155 4.73 6.62 -6.87
N LEU A 156 4.56 7.16 -5.66
CA LEU A 156 3.65 6.63 -4.65
C LEU A 156 2.40 7.51 -4.57
N VAL A 157 1.26 6.90 -4.85
CA VAL A 157 -0.05 7.53 -4.76
C VAL A 157 -0.77 6.99 -3.54
N GLY A 158 -1.00 7.86 -2.56
CA GLY A 158 -1.72 7.53 -1.34
C GLY A 158 -3.09 8.17 -1.32
N TYR A 159 -4.15 7.39 -1.48
CA TYR A 159 -5.52 7.90 -1.48
C TYR A 159 -5.98 8.27 -0.07
N SER A 160 -6.43 9.51 0.11
CA SER A 160 -7.07 9.96 1.36
C SER A 160 -8.50 9.42 1.49
N LYS A 161 -9.23 9.36 0.37
CA LYS A 161 -10.59 8.82 0.27
C LYS A 161 -10.57 7.27 0.21
N PRO A 162 -11.63 6.60 0.69
CA PRO A 162 -11.74 5.14 0.62
C PRO A 162 -11.96 4.67 -0.83
N CYS A 163 -10.88 4.22 -1.50
CA CYS A 163 -10.92 3.71 -2.87
C CYS A 163 -10.86 2.17 -2.98
N ALA A 164 -10.58 1.47 -1.87
CA ALA A 164 -10.44 0.01 -1.84
C ALA A 164 -11.66 -0.76 -2.41
N PRO A 165 -12.93 -0.35 -2.16
CA PRO A 165 -14.09 -1.01 -2.76
C PRO A 165 -14.13 -0.88 -4.29
N ALA A 166 -13.79 0.30 -4.84
CA ALA A 166 -13.77 0.54 -6.27
C ALA A 166 -12.68 -0.30 -6.97
N LEU A 167 -11.48 -0.34 -6.39
CA LEU A 167 -10.39 -1.21 -6.86
C LEU A 167 -10.77 -2.69 -6.80
N SER A 168 -11.42 -3.12 -5.71
CA SER A 168 -11.88 -4.49 -5.52
C SER A 168 -12.91 -4.89 -6.57
N ALA A 169 -13.86 -4.00 -6.88
CA ALA A 169 -14.89 -4.22 -7.90
C ALA A 169 -14.29 -4.32 -9.31
N SER A 170 -13.36 -3.43 -9.67
CA SER A 170 -12.69 -3.46 -10.99
C SER A 170 -11.86 -4.73 -11.19
N LEU A 171 -11.10 -5.16 -10.18
CA LEU A 171 -10.24 -6.34 -10.24
C LEU A 171 -10.98 -7.66 -10.03
N GLY A 172 -12.19 -7.66 -9.48
CA GLY A 172 -12.89 -8.87 -9.07
C GLY A 172 -12.20 -9.62 -7.94
N ILE A 173 -11.46 -8.92 -7.08
CA ILE A 173 -10.76 -9.48 -5.91
C ILE A 173 -11.29 -8.79 -4.66
N PRO A 174 -11.67 -9.52 -3.61
CA PRO A 174 -12.08 -8.89 -2.37
C PRO A 174 -10.89 -8.21 -1.66
N ARG A 175 -11.13 -7.02 -1.09
CA ARG A 175 -10.21 -6.31 -0.17
C ARG A 175 -8.88 -5.90 -0.80
N VAL A 176 -8.90 -5.39 -2.03
CA VAL A 176 -7.70 -4.80 -2.64
C VAL A 176 -7.44 -3.42 -2.01
N SER A 177 -6.27 -3.28 -1.37
CA SER A 177 -5.82 -2.02 -0.77
C SER A 177 -4.63 -1.39 -1.48
N SER A 178 -3.94 -2.14 -2.34
CA SER A 178 -2.72 -1.66 -3.00
C SER A 178 -2.49 -2.36 -4.33
N VAL A 179 -1.92 -1.61 -5.27
CA VAL A 179 -1.61 -2.06 -6.63
C VAL A 179 -0.28 -1.47 -7.04
N GLY A 180 0.64 -2.29 -7.54
CA GLY A 180 1.91 -1.86 -8.11
C GLY A 180 1.92 -2.09 -9.62
N ILE A 181 2.33 -1.08 -10.39
CA ILE A 181 2.45 -1.14 -11.85
C ILE A 181 3.92 -1.01 -12.22
N ARG A 182 4.43 -1.96 -12.99
CA ARG A 182 5.81 -1.97 -13.48
C ARG A 182 5.97 -1.15 -14.74
N HIS A 183 7.19 -0.68 -14.98
CA HIS A 183 7.55 -0.13 -16.28
C HIS A 183 7.28 -1.16 -17.39
N GLY A 184 6.92 -0.66 -18.58
CA GLY A 184 6.66 -1.52 -19.74
C GLY A 184 5.26 -2.15 -19.80
N ALA A 185 4.38 -1.89 -18.81
CA ALA A 185 3.02 -2.41 -18.86
C ALA A 185 2.25 -1.87 -20.09
N PRO A 186 1.55 -2.73 -20.86
CA PRO A 186 0.79 -2.29 -22.01
C PRO A 186 -0.34 -1.36 -21.58
N LEU A 187 -0.65 -0.34 -22.39
CA LEU A 187 -1.68 0.69 -22.13
C LEU A 187 -1.48 1.56 -20.87
N SER A 188 -0.35 1.41 -20.17
CA SER A 188 -0.08 2.15 -18.92
C SER A 188 0.65 3.48 -19.11
N LYS A 189 1.23 3.74 -20.29
CA LYS A 189 2.07 4.95 -20.54
C LYS A 189 1.35 6.25 -20.19
N PRO A 190 0.11 6.51 -20.66
CA PRO A 190 -0.58 7.75 -20.32
C PRO A 190 -0.84 7.92 -18.83
N LEU A 191 -1.12 6.82 -18.12
CA LEU A 191 -1.28 6.84 -16.66
C LEU A 191 0.06 7.15 -15.97
N ILE A 192 1.15 6.54 -16.43
CA ILE A 192 2.50 6.77 -15.87
C ILE A 192 2.90 8.23 -16.07
N ASP A 193 2.75 8.77 -17.28
CA ASP A 193 3.14 10.13 -17.61
C ASP A 193 2.31 11.15 -16.80
N PHE A 194 0.99 10.93 -16.70
CA PHE A 194 0.09 11.78 -15.91
C PHE A 194 0.43 11.76 -14.41
N VAL A 195 0.67 10.57 -13.84
CA VAL A 195 1.06 10.46 -12.43
C VAL A 195 2.44 11.08 -12.19
N GLN A 196 3.37 10.96 -13.13
CA GLN A 196 4.68 11.59 -13.02
C GLN A 196 4.62 13.12 -13.05
N SER A 197 3.66 13.71 -13.77
CA SER A 197 3.45 15.16 -13.76
C SER A 197 2.75 15.68 -12.50
N CYS A 198 1.80 14.91 -11.94
CA CYS A 198 1.00 15.38 -10.81
C CYS A 198 1.59 14.98 -9.44
N VAL A 199 2.39 13.91 -9.39
CA VAL A 199 2.87 13.34 -8.12
C VAL A 199 4.39 13.48 -8.04
N PRO A 200 4.91 14.20 -7.03
CA PRO A 200 6.35 14.33 -6.85
C PRO A 200 6.99 13.00 -6.41
N PRO A 201 8.27 12.76 -6.73
CA PRO A 201 9.01 11.64 -6.18
C PRO A 201 9.15 11.77 -4.66
N ILE A 202 9.17 10.64 -3.97
CA ILE A 202 9.38 10.63 -2.51
C ILE A 202 10.84 10.93 -2.22
N THR A 203 11.07 11.87 -1.31
CA THR A 203 12.40 12.18 -0.78
C THR A 203 12.46 11.72 0.68
N ILE A 204 13.61 11.19 1.13
CA ILE A 204 13.85 10.82 2.54
C ILE A 204 14.77 11.87 3.14
N PRO A 205 14.25 12.92 3.81
CA PRO A 205 15.09 14.03 4.24
C PRO A 205 16.06 13.59 5.33
N TRP A 206 15.61 12.77 6.29
CA TRP A 206 16.48 12.32 7.38
C TRP A 206 17.69 11.52 6.92
N LEU A 207 17.62 10.83 5.78
CA LEU A 207 18.73 10.05 5.24
C LEU A 207 19.82 11.00 4.74
N SER A 208 19.45 12.03 3.97
CA SER A 208 20.38 13.10 3.58
C SER A 208 20.94 13.85 4.79
N GLU A 209 20.13 14.06 5.83
CA GLU A 209 20.59 14.68 7.07
C GLU A 209 21.62 13.79 7.80
N ALA A 210 21.39 12.48 7.86
CA ALA A 210 22.29 11.53 8.50
C ALA A 210 23.62 11.41 7.74
N GLU A 211 23.60 11.50 6.41
CA GLU A 211 24.82 11.51 5.57
C GLU A 211 25.76 12.68 5.88
N THR A 212 25.24 13.80 6.41
CA THR A 212 26.10 14.94 6.82
C THR A 212 27.00 14.63 8.02
N GLY A 213 26.75 13.53 8.74
CA GLY A 213 27.53 13.12 9.91
C GLY A 213 27.38 14.04 11.13
N GLN A 214 26.45 15.00 11.10
CA GLN A 214 26.22 15.93 12.21
C GLN A 214 25.31 15.31 13.27
N TYR A 215 25.80 15.26 14.51
CA TYR A 215 24.99 14.82 15.65
C TYR A 215 23.86 15.82 15.93
N ARG A 216 22.61 15.34 15.97
CA ARG A 216 21.44 16.13 16.34
C ARG A 216 21.05 15.84 17.78
N HIS A 217 20.97 16.90 18.60
CA HIS A 217 20.64 16.78 20.01
C HIS A 217 19.17 16.34 20.22
N THR A 218 18.90 15.73 21.38
CA THR A 218 17.55 15.28 21.75
C THR A 218 16.58 16.46 21.86
N ARG A 219 15.44 16.37 21.16
CA ARG A 219 14.37 17.37 21.27
C ARG A 219 13.38 16.94 22.35
N LEU A 220 13.22 17.76 23.39
CA LEU A 220 12.24 17.56 24.45
C LEU A 220 10.98 18.38 24.17
N ILE A 221 9.84 17.73 24.04
CA ILE A 221 8.53 18.37 23.94
C ILE A 221 7.86 18.32 25.32
N SER A 222 7.42 19.48 25.80
CA SER A 222 6.69 19.62 27.06
C SER A 222 5.22 19.90 26.75
N GLU A 223 4.32 18.97 27.07
CA GLU A 223 2.88 19.09 26.81
C GLU A 223 2.08 19.03 28.11
N GLU A 224 1.02 19.84 28.22
CA GLU A 224 0.05 19.70 29.30
C GLU A 224 -0.93 18.57 28.99
N LYS A 225 -0.91 17.51 29.82
CA LYS A 225 -1.88 16.40 29.73
C LYS A 225 -2.75 16.34 30.98
N LEU A 226 -4.01 15.98 30.79
CA LEU A 226 -4.94 15.70 31.88
C LEU A 226 -4.70 14.28 32.38
N VAL A 227 -4.32 14.13 33.64
CA VAL A 227 -4.01 12.84 34.27
C VAL A 227 -5.01 12.56 35.39
N PRO A 228 -5.49 11.31 35.55
CA PRO A 228 -6.35 10.94 36.68
C PRO A 228 -5.64 11.20 38.01
N SER A 229 -6.30 11.89 38.93
CA SER A 229 -5.76 12.03 40.29
C SER A 229 -5.82 10.67 41.01
N LYS A 230 -4.68 10.20 41.53
CA LYS A 230 -4.69 9.08 42.48
C LYS A 230 -5.39 9.56 43.75
N GLN A 231 -6.50 8.92 44.12
CA GLN A 231 -7.05 9.07 45.47
C GLN A 231 -6.03 8.46 46.44
N ALA A 232 -5.57 9.24 47.41
CA ALA A 232 -4.73 8.73 48.48
C ALA A 232 -5.57 7.74 49.31
N THR A 233 -5.19 6.46 49.28
CA THR A 233 -5.68 5.48 50.26
C THR A 233 -5.18 5.91 51.63
N SER A 234 -6.02 6.57 52.43
CA SER A 234 -5.74 6.77 53.84
C SER A 234 -5.84 5.41 54.54
N SER A 235 -4.70 4.81 54.85
CA SER A 235 -4.65 3.77 55.87
C SER A 235 -5.03 4.42 57.20
N ALA A 236 -6.25 4.17 57.66
CA ALA A 236 -6.67 4.53 59.01
C ALA A 236 -6.00 3.57 60.03
N PRO A 237 -5.61 4.08 61.21
CA PRO A 237 -4.92 3.31 62.25
C PRO A 237 -5.80 2.24 62.93
#